data_AF-B2ALK5-F1
#
_entry.id   AF-B2ALK5-F1
#
_cell.length_a   1.000
_cell.length_b   1.000
_cell.length_c   1.000
_cell.angle_alpha   90.00
_cell.angle_beta   90.00
_cell.angle_gamma   90.00
#
_symmetry.space_group_name_H-M   'P 1'
#
loop_
_entity.id
_entity.type
_entity.pdbx_description
1 polymer ?
#
loop_
_entity_poly.entity_id
_entity_poly.type
_entity_poly.pdbx_seq_one_letter_code
_entity_poly.pdbx_strand_id
1 'polypeptide(L)'
;MHFSQIIQFTLVLAGLACAAPQSNPLLETVMLSNGETTVAVQVEAMSPASTGPHIGGEILARGQLVSRQDSINCKGSSLCSNRQGFKDSCTTAKNKIEDTTYASGGTKSGTCSGNCGIFVQGKDCIATGAVMRSAYNAIRNNGCQACGSAHWNNGCYITINYITGC
;
A
#
# COMPACT_ATOMS: atom_id res chain seq x y z
N MET A 1 45.66 34.86 -35.90
CA MET A 1 46.33 34.00 -34.89
C MET A 1 45.39 32.85 -34.58
N HIS A 2 45.68 31.69 -35.17
CA HIS A 2 44.95 30.43 -35.02
C HIS A 2 45.36 29.77 -33.71
N PHE A 3 44.42 29.35 -32.87
CA PHE A 3 44.66 28.38 -31.81
C PHE A 3 43.52 27.35 -31.81
N SER A 4 43.80 26.21 -32.44
CA SER A 4 43.01 24.98 -32.34
C SER A 4 43.17 24.41 -30.94
N GLN A 5 42.08 24.32 -30.17
CA GLN A 5 42.03 23.55 -28.93
C GLN A 5 41.55 22.14 -29.27
N ILE A 6 42.47 21.18 -29.19
CA ILE A 6 42.22 19.74 -29.37
C ILE A 6 41.55 19.22 -28.09
N ILE A 7 40.28 18.85 -28.16
CA ILE A 7 39.56 18.20 -27.06
C ILE A 7 40.00 16.73 -27.04
N GLN A 8 40.86 16.35 -26.09
CA GLN A 8 41.19 14.94 -25.84
C GLN A 8 40.04 14.27 -25.07
N PHE A 9 39.34 13.35 -25.74
CA PHE A 9 38.42 12.41 -25.09
C PHE A 9 39.21 11.19 -24.58
N THR A 10 39.58 11.19 -23.30
CA THR A 10 40.06 9.97 -22.62
C THR A 10 38.87 9.07 -22.30
N LEU A 11 38.79 7.94 -23.01
CA LEU A 11 37.81 6.89 -22.82
C LEU A 11 38.30 5.96 -21.71
N VAL A 12 37.78 6.12 -20.48
CA VAL A 12 38.08 5.23 -19.37
C VAL A 12 37.18 4.00 -19.46
N LEU A 13 37.72 2.87 -19.92
CA LEU A 13 37.08 1.56 -19.76
C LEU A 13 37.22 1.12 -18.30
N ALA A 14 36.18 1.36 -17.49
CA ALA A 14 36.04 0.72 -16.19
C ALA A 14 35.33 -0.63 -16.37
N GLY A 15 36.03 -1.69 -15.98
CA GLY A 15 35.65 -3.08 -16.20
C GLY A 15 34.36 -3.52 -15.50
N LEU A 16 33.78 -4.60 -16.03
CA LEU A 16 32.69 -5.32 -15.39
C LEU A 16 33.19 -5.95 -14.08
N ALA A 17 32.79 -5.36 -12.96
CA ALA A 17 32.67 -6.07 -11.69
C ALA A 17 31.18 -6.28 -11.43
N CYS A 18 30.73 -7.53 -11.38
CA CYS A 18 29.39 -7.89 -10.93
C CYS A 18 29.30 -7.64 -9.42
N ALA A 19 28.97 -6.41 -9.02
CA ALA A 19 28.57 -6.11 -7.65
C ALA A 19 27.05 -6.31 -7.54
N ALA A 20 26.65 -7.22 -6.64
CA ALA A 20 25.24 -7.37 -6.26
C ALA A 20 24.69 -6.02 -5.76
N PRO A 21 23.44 -5.63 -6.11
CA PRO A 21 22.89 -4.37 -5.65
C PRO A 21 22.60 -4.45 -4.14
N GLN A 22 23.46 -3.86 -3.31
CA GLN A 22 23.07 -3.41 -1.98
C GLN A 22 22.21 -2.15 -2.17
N SER A 23 20.90 -2.29 -1.99
CA SER A 23 19.97 -1.18 -2.04
C SER A 23 20.14 -0.28 -0.82
N ASN A 24 21.04 0.70 -0.91
CA ASN A 24 20.96 1.88 -0.06
C ASN A 24 19.83 2.76 -0.63
N PRO A 25 18.77 3.09 0.13
CA PRO A 25 17.83 4.11 -0.30
C PRO A 25 18.61 5.43 -0.37
N LEU A 26 18.66 6.03 -1.57
CA LEU A 26 19.30 7.32 -1.78
C LEU A 26 18.50 8.36 -0.97
N LEU A 27 19.14 8.88 0.08
CA LEU A 27 18.55 9.87 0.97
C LEU A 27 18.59 11.22 0.26
N GLU A 28 17.46 11.70 -0.23
CA GLU A 28 17.39 13.01 -0.87
C GLU A 28 17.07 14.04 0.22
N THR A 29 17.90 15.06 0.38
CA THR A 29 17.66 16.10 1.38
C THR A 29 17.03 17.31 0.70
N VAL A 30 15.76 17.56 0.99
CA VAL A 30 15.02 18.72 0.47
C VAL A 30 15.16 19.87 1.45
N MET A 31 15.65 21.00 0.96
CA MET A 31 15.75 22.23 1.74
C MET A 31 14.47 23.05 1.58
N LEU A 32 13.74 23.23 2.67
CA LEU A 32 12.56 24.12 2.72
C LEU A 32 12.97 25.45 3.33
N SER A 33 12.77 26.56 2.62
CA SER A 33 13.09 27.90 3.11
C SER A 33 11.86 28.80 3.09
N ASN A 34 11.63 29.54 4.17
CA ASN A 34 10.59 30.57 4.27
C ASN A 34 11.16 32.00 4.24
N GLY A 35 12.43 32.16 3.84
CA GLY A 35 13.12 33.45 3.79
C GLY A 35 13.76 33.90 5.11
N GLU A 36 13.44 33.27 6.25
CA GLU A 36 14.07 33.54 7.55
C GLU A 36 14.82 32.32 8.10
N THR A 37 14.33 31.11 7.80
CA THR A 37 14.95 29.84 8.21
C THR A 37 14.93 28.83 7.08
N THR A 38 15.98 28.02 6.99
CA THR A 38 16.04 26.88 6.08
C THR A 38 16.09 25.59 6.90
N VAL A 39 15.20 24.66 6.59
CA VAL A 39 15.10 23.35 7.23
C VAL A 39 15.47 22.27 6.22
N ALA A 40 16.44 21.44 6.58
CA ALA A 40 16.79 20.25 5.82
C ALA A 40 15.85 19.11 6.20
N VAL A 41 15.01 18.68 5.26
CA VAL A 41 14.15 17.50 5.43
C VAL A 41 14.75 16.35 4.64
N GLN A 42 15.09 15.26 5.33
CA GLN A 42 15.53 14.03 4.68
C GLN A 42 14.28 13.32 4.15
N VAL A 43 14.13 13.27 2.83
CA VAL A 43 13.10 12.46 2.16
C VAL A 43 13.75 11.18 1.65
N GLU A 44 13.24 10.06 2.10
CA GLU A 44 13.66 8.76 1.59
C GLU A 44 13.07 8.61 0.18
N ALA A 45 13.93 8.46 -0.84
CA ALA A 45 13.47 8.20 -2.19
C ALA A 45 12.69 6.88 -2.20
N MET A 46 11.38 6.97 -2.36
CA MET A 46 10.54 5.80 -2.63
C MET A 46 10.95 5.24 -3.99
N SER A 47 11.59 4.06 -3.97
CA SER A 47 11.98 3.36 -5.21
C SER A 47 10.82 3.34 -6.22
N PRO A 48 11.06 3.64 -7.51
CA PRO A 48 10.04 3.61 -8.57
C PRO A 48 9.73 2.18 -9.01
N ALA A 49 9.42 1.30 -8.06
CA ALA A 49 9.05 -0.09 -8.29
C ALA A 49 7.72 -0.41 -7.62
N SER A 50 6.64 0.21 -8.11
CA SER A 50 5.36 -0.46 -8.40
C SER A 50 4.31 0.59 -8.74
N THR A 51 3.90 0.62 -10.01
CA THR A 51 2.75 1.37 -10.53
C THR A 51 1.44 0.71 -10.05
N GLY A 52 1.27 0.58 -8.74
CA GLY A 52 0.05 0.11 -8.08
C GLY A 52 -0.62 1.27 -7.34
N PRO A 53 -1.93 1.21 -7.03
CA PRO A 53 -2.58 2.22 -6.22
C PRO A 53 -1.92 2.23 -4.83
N HIS A 54 -1.03 3.20 -4.58
CA HIS A 54 -0.41 3.39 -3.27
C HIS A 54 -1.52 3.80 -2.30
N ILE A 55 -1.99 2.83 -1.53
CA ILE A 55 -2.90 3.11 -0.42
C ILE A 55 -2.11 3.80 0.68
N GLY A 56 -2.32 5.11 0.84
CA GLY A 56 -1.79 5.87 1.95
C GLY A 56 -2.38 5.35 3.26
N GLY A 57 -1.54 4.68 4.06
CA GLY A 57 -1.84 4.26 5.43
C GLY A 57 -1.22 2.92 5.80
N GLU A 58 -0.69 2.85 7.02
CA GLU A 58 0.14 1.75 7.52
C GLU A 58 -0.69 0.66 8.20
N ILE A 59 -0.41 -0.61 7.91
CA ILE A 59 -0.89 -1.74 8.73
C ILE A 59 0.23 -2.16 9.67
N LEU A 60 -0.10 -2.22 10.95
CA LEU A 60 0.79 -2.70 11.99
C LEU A 60 0.70 -4.21 12.13
N ALA A 61 1.83 -4.89 12.07
CA ALA A 61 1.97 -6.25 12.55
C ALA A 61 3.05 -6.27 13.62
N ARG A 62 2.75 -6.84 14.80
CA ARG A 62 3.74 -6.99 15.89
C ARG A 62 4.46 -5.68 16.28
N GLY A 63 3.77 -4.53 16.17
CA GLY A 63 4.30 -3.22 16.53
C GLY A 63 5.16 -2.51 15.47
N GLN A 64 5.30 -3.07 14.26
CA GLN A 64 6.00 -2.41 13.16
C GLN A 64 5.01 -1.75 12.20
N LEU A 65 5.17 -0.44 11.96
CA LEU A 65 4.45 0.30 10.93
C LEU A 65 4.92 -0.16 9.56
N VAL A 66 4.00 -0.51 8.67
CA VAL A 66 4.33 -1.01 7.33
C VAL A 66 3.48 -0.31 6.28
N SER A 67 4.15 0.38 5.37
CA SER A 67 3.53 1.26 4.39
C SER A 67 3.43 0.69 2.97
N ARG A 68 3.89 -0.56 2.73
CA ARG A 68 3.84 -1.16 1.38
C ARG A 68 2.80 -2.29 1.30
N GLN A 69 1.66 -1.96 0.69
CA GLN A 69 0.79 -2.97 0.11
C GLN A 69 1.59 -3.73 -0.95
N ASP A 70 1.64 -5.04 -0.79
CA ASP A 70 2.42 -5.97 -1.60
C ASP A 70 1.64 -6.41 -2.84
N SER A 71 0.39 -6.82 -2.65
CA SER A 71 -0.41 -7.42 -3.72
C SER A 71 -1.91 -7.29 -3.47
N ILE A 72 -2.70 -7.35 -4.54
CA ILE A 72 -4.15 -7.44 -4.49
C ILE A 72 -4.57 -8.65 -5.29
N ASN A 73 -5.51 -9.43 -4.77
CA ASN A 73 -6.15 -10.52 -5.50
C ASN A 73 -7.67 -10.46 -5.34
N CYS A 74 -8.40 -11.02 -6.31
CA CYS A 74 -9.86 -11.08 -6.28
C CYS A 74 -10.40 -12.40 -5.69
N LYS A 75 -9.63 -13.04 -4.80
CA LYS A 75 -10.07 -14.27 -4.13
C LYS A 75 -11.06 -13.93 -3.02
N GLY A 76 -11.98 -14.85 -2.79
CA GLY A 76 -12.98 -14.80 -1.73
C GLY A 76 -13.77 -16.10 -1.70
N SER A 77 -14.83 -16.11 -0.91
CA SER A 77 -15.81 -17.20 -0.88
C SER A 77 -16.41 -17.44 -2.27
N SER A 78 -16.75 -18.68 -2.57
CA SER A 78 -17.53 -19.02 -3.77
C SER A 78 -18.94 -18.40 -3.76
N LEU A 79 -19.41 -17.95 -2.60
CA LEU A 79 -20.68 -17.23 -2.43
C LEU A 79 -20.58 -15.73 -2.73
N CYS A 80 -19.37 -15.21 -2.96
CA CYS A 80 -19.17 -13.86 -3.43
C CYS A 80 -19.87 -13.65 -4.78
N SER A 81 -20.73 -12.63 -4.86
CA SER A 81 -21.57 -12.39 -6.03
C SER A 81 -21.29 -11.03 -6.66
N ASN A 82 -21.22 -10.97 -8.00
CA ASN A 82 -21.17 -9.70 -8.73
C ASN A 82 -22.58 -9.07 -8.91
N ARG A 83 -23.60 -9.57 -8.20
CA ARG A 83 -24.93 -8.96 -8.20
C ARG A 83 -24.89 -7.62 -7.47
N GLN A 84 -25.66 -6.65 -7.96
CA GLN A 84 -25.66 -5.28 -7.42
C GLN A 84 -25.97 -5.26 -5.92
N GLY A 85 -26.96 -6.02 -5.43
CA GLY A 85 -27.29 -6.06 -4.00
C GLY A 85 -26.14 -6.52 -3.08
N PHE A 86 -25.25 -7.41 -3.55
CA PHE A 86 -24.05 -7.78 -2.78
C PHE A 86 -23.03 -6.63 -2.77
N LYS A 87 -22.84 -5.96 -3.91
CA LYS A 87 -21.94 -4.80 -4.03
C LYS A 87 -22.42 -3.62 -3.17
N ASP A 88 -23.73 -3.39 -3.12
CA ASP A 88 -24.36 -2.38 -2.27
C ASP A 88 -24.14 -2.72 -0.80
N SER A 89 -24.33 -3.98 -0.42
CA SER A 89 -24.01 -4.46 0.92
C SER A 89 -22.55 -4.20 1.29
N CYS A 90 -21.61 -4.49 0.40
CA CYS A 90 -20.19 -4.17 0.63
C CYS A 90 -19.92 -2.66 0.74
N THR A 91 -20.60 -1.84 -0.05
CA THR A 91 -20.48 -0.38 0.01
C THR A 91 -21.00 0.16 1.34
N THR A 92 -22.14 -0.36 1.80
CA THR A 92 -22.69 -0.04 3.12
C THR A 92 -21.75 -0.49 4.24
N ALA A 93 -21.17 -1.69 4.15
CA ALA A 93 -20.16 -2.16 5.10
C ALA A 93 -18.95 -1.20 5.17
N LYS A 94 -18.45 -0.74 4.01
CA LYS A 94 -17.37 0.26 3.94
C LYS A 94 -17.78 1.58 4.62
N ASN A 95 -19.01 2.03 4.41
CA ASN A 95 -19.50 3.29 4.98
C ASN A 95 -19.70 3.21 6.51
N LYS A 96 -19.84 2.00 7.07
CA LYS A 96 -19.84 1.77 8.53
C LYS A 96 -18.45 1.75 9.15
N ILE A 97 -17.37 1.80 8.36
CA ILE A 97 -16.02 1.86 8.92
C ILE A 97 -15.88 3.19 9.67
N GLU A 98 -15.54 3.11 10.95
CA GLU A 98 -15.30 4.23 11.86
C GLU A 98 -13.83 4.63 11.85
N ASP A 99 -13.50 5.84 12.30
CA ASP A 99 -12.11 6.29 12.50
C ASP A 99 -11.53 5.72 13.81
N THR A 100 -11.46 4.39 13.85
CA THR A 100 -10.91 3.63 14.98
C THR A 100 -9.88 2.62 14.50
N THR A 101 -9.35 1.85 15.45
CA THR A 101 -8.40 0.77 15.19
C THR A 101 -9.13 -0.56 15.12
N TYR A 102 -8.84 -1.32 14.06
CA TYR A 102 -9.35 -2.66 13.81
C TYR A 102 -8.23 -3.68 13.96
N ALA A 103 -8.51 -4.80 14.61
CA ALA A 103 -7.50 -5.83 14.90
C ALA A 103 -7.98 -7.23 14.49
N SER A 104 -7.09 -8.01 13.88
CA SER A 104 -7.37 -9.39 13.49
C SER A 104 -7.77 -10.24 14.69
N GLY A 105 -8.80 -11.07 14.55
CA GLY A 105 -9.23 -12.03 15.58
C GLY A 105 -10.01 -11.43 16.75
N GLY A 106 -10.24 -10.12 16.77
CA GLY A 106 -11.02 -9.43 17.81
C GLY A 106 -12.48 -9.14 17.41
N THR A 107 -13.26 -8.65 18.37
CA THR A 107 -14.65 -8.17 18.18
C THR A 107 -14.73 -6.95 17.27
N LYS A 108 -13.64 -6.18 17.14
CA LYS A 108 -13.48 -5.08 16.18
C LYS A 108 -12.48 -5.45 15.07
N SER A 109 -12.67 -6.58 14.42
CA SER A 109 -11.84 -6.98 13.27
C SER A 109 -12.28 -6.35 11.96
N GLY A 110 -13.48 -5.78 11.91
CA GLY A 110 -13.97 -5.10 10.72
C GLY A 110 -15.42 -4.66 10.79
N THR A 111 -16.03 -4.48 9.63
CA THR A 111 -17.43 -4.06 9.49
C THR A 111 -18.17 -4.94 8.49
N CYS A 112 -19.49 -4.97 8.60
CA CYS A 112 -20.32 -5.73 7.69
C CYS A 112 -21.69 -5.09 7.43
N SER A 113 -22.35 -5.56 6.39
CA SER A 113 -23.75 -5.28 6.08
C SER A 113 -24.30 -6.39 5.21
N GLY A 114 -25.50 -6.89 5.53
CA GLY A 114 -26.10 -8.03 4.81
C GLY A 114 -25.12 -9.21 4.77
N ASN A 115 -24.79 -9.67 3.57
CA ASN A 115 -23.86 -10.77 3.37
C ASN A 115 -22.42 -10.35 3.02
N CYS A 116 -22.07 -9.07 3.12
CA CYS A 116 -20.72 -8.62 2.84
C CYS A 116 -20.03 -8.10 4.10
N GLY A 117 -18.78 -8.52 4.31
CA GLY A 117 -17.93 -8.02 5.38
C GLY A 117 -16.55 -7.60 4.88
N ILE A 118 -15.96 -6.64 5.59
CA ILE A 118 -14.63 -6.09 5.34
C ILE A 118 -13.84 -6.27 6.63
N PHE A 119 -12.76 -7.05 6.62
CA PHE A 119 -12.05 -7.43 7.84
C PHE A 119 -10.54 -7.34 7.70
N VAL A 120 -9.88 -6.99 8.81
CA VAL A 120 -8.44 -7.18 9.02
C VAL A 120 -8.20 -8.64 9.38
N GLN A 121 -7.27 -9.27 8.66
CA GLN A 121 -6.89 -10.66 8.83
C GLN A 121 -5.37 -10.82 8.80
N GLY A 122 -4.89 -11.99 9.23
CA GLY A 122 -3.49 -12.28 9.50
C GLY A 122 -3.23 -12.39 11.00
N LYS A 123 -1.95 -12.51 11.38
CA LYS A 123 -1.53 -12.66 12.77
C LYS A 123 -1.12 -11.32 13.37
N ASP A 124 -1.75 -10.95 14.49
CA ASP A 124 -1.47 -9.72 15.25
C ASP A 124 -1.52 -8.46 14.37
N CYS A 125 -2.47 -8.43 13.43
CA CYS A 125 -2.63 -7.39 12.44
C CYS A 125 -3.57 -6.30 12.93
N ILE A 126 -3.15 -5.05 12.76
CA ILE A 126 -3.87 -3.87 13.21
C ILE A 126 -3.92 -2.87 12.07
N ALA A 127 -5.11 -2.36 11.75
CA ALA A 127 -5.32 -1.34 10.74
C ALA A 127 -6.21 -0.22 11.25
N THR A 128 -5.99 1.00 10.79
CA THR A 128 -6.92 2.10 11.04
C THR A 128 -8.12 2.01 10.09
N GLY A 129 -9.24 2.65 10.46
CA GLY A 129 -10.39 2.77 9.57
C GLY A 129 -10.05 3.40 8.21
N ALA A 130 -9.15 4.38 8.19
CA ALA A 130 -8.65 4.97 6.94
C ALA A 130 -8.00 3.91 6.04
N VAL A 131 -7.15 3.05 6.60
CA VAL A 131 -6.51 1.94 5.86
C VAL A 131 -7.53 0.94 5.36
N MET A 132 -8.54 0.59 6.16
CA MET A 132 -9.62 -0.31 5.71
C MET A 132 -10.40 0.25 4.52
N ARG A 133 -10.75 1.53 4.54
CA ARG A 133 -11.45 2.20 3.41
C ARG A 133 -10.55 2.27 2.18
N SER A 134 -9.26 2.58 2.38
CA SER A 134 -8.26 2.63 1.32
C SER A 134 -8.09 1.27 0.64
N ALA A 135 -7.96 0.20 1.44
CA ALA A 135 -7.88 -1.17 0.96
C ALA A 135 -9.12 -1.59 0.18
N TYR A 136 -10.32 -1.23 0.66
CA TYR A 136 -11.56 -1.46 -0.09
C TYR A 136 -11.49 -0.83 -1.48
N ASN A 137 -11.11 0.46 -1.56
CA ASN A 137 -11.04 1.17 -2.83
C ASN A 137 -9.98 0.56 -3.75
N ALA A 138 -8.82 0.18 -3.22
CA ALA A 138 -7.77 -0.47 -3.99
C ALA A 138 -8.23 -1.81 -4.59
N ILE A 139 -8.93 -2.64 -3.81
CA ILE A 139 -9.50 -3.90 -4.27
C ILE A 139 -10.49 -3.66 -5.43
N ARG A 140 -11.38 -2.66 -5.30
CA ARG A 140 -12.32 -2.30 -6.37
C ARG A 140 -11.61 -1.76 -7.61
N ASN A 141 -10.61 -0.91 -7.43
CA ASN A 141 -9.83 -0.31 -8.51
C ASN A 141 -8.99 -1.36 -9.26
N ASN A 142 -8.62 -2.46 -8.60
CA ASN A 142 -7.98 -3.62 -9.24
C ASN A 142 -8.97 -4.52 -10.01
N GLY A 143 -10.21 -4.08 -10.20
CA GLY A 143 -11.22 -4.81 -10.98
C GLY A 143 -11.94 -5.93 -10.22
N CYS A 144 -11.72 -6.08 -8.90
CA CYS A 144 -12.41 -7.10 -8.12
C CYS A 144 -13.89 -6.75 -7.91
N GLN A 145 -14.75 -7.38 -8.72
CA GLN A 145 -16.16 -7.05 -8.82
C GLN A 145 -17.02 -7.56 -7.65
N ALA A 146 -16.68 -8.72 -7.08
CA ALA A 146 -17.41 -9.32 -5.97
C ALA A 146 -16.63 -9.14 -4.66
N CYS A 147 -15.55 -9.92 -4.51
CA CYS A 147 -14.69 -10.00 -3.34
C CYS A 147 -13.22 -9.85 -3.73
N GLY A 148 -12.36 -9.64 -2.75
CA GLY A 148 -10.93 -9.56 -2.96
C GLY A 148 -10.20 -9.23 -1.68
N SER A 149 -8.88 -9.29 -1.72
CA SER A 149 -8.01 -9.03 -0.58
C SER A 149 -6.82 -8.19 -1.01
N ALA A 150 -6.53 -7.18 -0.19
CA ALA A 150 -5.31 -6.37 -0.23
C ALA A 150 -4.31 -6.97 0.77
N HIS A 151 -3.11 -7.29 0.34
CA HIS A 151 -2.08 -7.94 1.13
C HIS A 151 -0.90 -7.01 1.38
N TRP A 152 -0.33 -7.12 2.57
CA TRP A 152 0.92 -6.48 2.97
C TRP A 152 2.00 -7.55 3.18
N ASN A 153 3.26 -7.16 3.03
CA ASN A 153 4.42 -8.06 3.08
C ASN A 153 4.62 -8.78 4.43
N ASN A 154 3.95 -8.35 5.49
CA ASN A 154 3.98 -8.93 6.83
C ASN A 154 2.95 -10.06 7.04
N GLY A 155 2.21 -10.45 5.99
CA GLY A 155 1.16 -11.46 6.06
C GLY A 155 -0.18 -10.93 6.57
N CYS A 156 -0.28 -9.64 6.88
CA CYS A 156 -1.55 -8.99 7.11
C CYS A 156 -2.28 -8.71 5.80
N TYR A 157 -3.60 -8.78 5.86
CA TYR A 157 -4.42 -8.45 4.72
C TYR A 157 -5.78 -7.94 5.16
N ILE A 158 -6.38 -7.14 4.30
CA ILE A 158 -7.75 -6.67 4.46
C ILE A 158 -8.55 -7.31 3.34
N THR A 159 -9.63 -7.99 3.71
CA THR A 159 -10.45 -8.75 2.78
C THR A 159 -11.85 -8.18 2.72
N ILE A 160 -12.40 -8.10 1.51
CA ILE A 160 -13.84 -7.98 1.25
C ILE A 160 -14.32 -9.39 0.94
N ASN A 161 -15.18 -9.96 1.78
CA ASN A 161 -15.63 -11.34 1.61
C ASN A 161 -17.12 -11.51 1.90
N TYR A 162 -17.69 -12.60 1.40
CA TYR A 162 -19.03 -13.05 1.79
C TYR A 162 -19.02 -13.53 3.25
N ILE A 163 -20.06 -13.16 3.99
CA ILE A 163 -20.37 -13.68 5.32
C ILE A 163 -21.83 -14.13 5.38
N THR A 164 -22.10 -15.11 6.24
CA THR A 164 -23.44 -15.68 6.41
C THR A 164 -24.38 -14.76 7.16
N GLY A 165 -23.85 -13.87 8.01
CA GLY A 165 -24.61 -12.87 8.74
C GLY A 165 -23.72 -11.76 9.29
N CYS A 166 -24.30 -10.56 9.30
CA CYS A 166 -23.86 -9.38 10.02
C CYS A 166 -24.91 -9.10 11.11
#